data_AF-A0A843VRT3-F1
#
_entry.id   AF-A0A843VRT3-F1
#
_cell.length_a   1.000
_cell.length_b   1.000
_cell.length_c   1.000
_cell.angle_alpha   90.00
_cell.angle_beta   90.00
_cell.angle_gamma   90.00
#
_symmetry.space_group_name_H-M   'P 1'
#
loop_
_entity.id
_entity.type
_entity.pdbx_description
1 polymer ?
#
loop_
_entity_poly.entity_id
_entity_poly.type
_entity_poly.pdbx_seq_one_letter_code
_entity_poly.pdbx_strand_id
1 'polypeptide(L)'
;MEGGSGGNDVELLCKTLQVEHKLFYFDLKENPRGRYLKISEKTSATRSTIIVPDGGVVWFHDIFNYFVNTVEQEAVSKELQLDTKVPLPVLVFYFDVGENKRGRFLK
;
A
#
# COMPACT_ATOMS: atom_id res chain seq x y z
N MET A 1 20.40 -9.86 12.82
CA MET A 1 20.96 -9.68 11.46
C MET A 1 19.79 -9.67 10.49
N GLU A 2 19.22 -8.50 10.21
CA GLU A 2 18.12 -8.39 9.22
C GLU A 2 18.71 -8.58 7.82
N GLY A 3 18.07 -9.45 7.02
CA GLY A 3 18.47 -9.78 5.67
C GLY A 3 18.41 -8.55 4.77
N GLY A 4 19.58 -7.96 4.51
CA GLY A 4 19.79 -7.11 3.35
C GLY A 4 19.57 -7.95 2.11
N SER A 5 18.42 -7.78 1.47
CA SER A 5 18.16 -8.36 0.16
C SER A 5 19.15 -7.75 -0.80
N GLY A 6 20.18 -8.52 -1.18
CA GLY A 6 21.12 -8.18 -2.24
C GLY A 6 20.37 -7.95 -3.55
N GLY A 7 20.74 -6.88 -4.23
CA GLY A 7 20.14 -6.44 -5.49
C GLY A 7 20.36 -4.94 -5.62
N ASN A 8 20.65 -4.45 -6.83
CA ASN A 8 21.16 -3.11 -7.15
C ASN A 8 20.15 -1.95 -6.92
N ASP A 9 19.35 -2.04 -5.86
CA ASP A 9 18.24 -1.14 -5.62
C ASP A 9 18.72 0.02 -4.74
N VAL A 10 18.70 1.23 -5.29
CA VAL A 10 19.04 2.47 -4.60
C VAL A 10 17.85 2.91 -3.76
N GLU A 11 18.06 3.14 -2.48
CA GLU A 11 17.04 3.71 -1.61
C GLU A 11 17.00 5.23 -1.76
N LEU A 12 15.84 5.77 -2.16
CA LEU A 12 15.64 7.20 -2.39
C LEU A 12 15.02 7.86 -1.17
N LEU A 13 14.05 7.21 -0.54
CA LEU A 13 13.34 7.70 0.63
C LEU A 13 12.88 6.53 1.49
N CYS A 14 12.95 6.70 2.81
CA CYS A 14 12.36 5.78 3.77
C CYS A 14 11.52 6.59 4.77
N LYS A 15 10.29 6.13 5.02
CA LYS A 15 9.42 6.63 6.10
C LYS A 15 8.85 5.46 6.89
N THR A 16 8.68 5.69 8.19
CA THR A 16 8.12 4.71 9.11
C THR A 16 6.90 5.32 9.79
N LEU A 17 5.82 4.55 9.88
CA LEU A 17 4.60 4.92 10.56
C LEU A 17 4.23 3.82 11.56
N GLN A 18 4.08 4.18 12.84
CA GLN A 18 3.57 3.27 13.85
C GLN A 18 2.11 3.57 14.14
N VAL A 19 1.26 2.54 14.02
CA VAL A 19 -0.17 2.61 14.34
C VAL A 19 -0.51 1.41 15.21
N GLU A 20 -0.98 1.67 16.43
CA GLU A 20 -1.17 0.63 17.45
C GLU A 20 0.11 -0.22 17.65
N HIS A 21 0.00 -1.54 17.46
CA HIS A 21 1.08 -2.53 17.54
C HIS A 21 1.68 -2.86 16.17
N LYS A 22 1.28 -2.14 15.12
CA LYS A 22 1.75 -2.34 13.74
C LYS A 22 2.75 -1.25 13.37
N LEU A 23 3.81 -1.66 12.67
CA LEU A 23 4.83 -0.77 12.14
C LEU A 23 4.84 -0.89 10.62
N PHE A 24 4.58 0.21 9.94
CA PHE A 24 4.57 0.30 8.49
C PHE A 24 5.85 0.99 8.02
N TYR A 25 6.51 0.41 7.02
CA TYR A 25 7.66 0.98 6.33
C TYR A 25 7.28 1.30 4.90
N PHE A 26 7.63 2.50 4.46
CA PHE A 26 7.40 3.02 3.13
C PHE A 26 8.75 3.39 2.53
N ASP A 27 9.30 2.49 1.72
CA ASP A 27 10.62 2.67 1.11
C ASP A 27 10.46 2.94 -0.38
N LEU A 28 10.71 4.18 -0.82
CA LEU A 28 10.82 4.50 -2.24
C LEU A 28 12.23 4.12 -2.72
N LYS A 29 12.28 3.21 -3.68
CA LYS A 29 13.54 2.66 -4.21
C LYS A 29 13.56 2.74 -5.73
N GLU A 30 14.76 2.68 -6.28
CA GLU A 30 15.01 2.69 -7.72
C GLU A 30 15.95 1.56 -8.10
N ASN A 31 15.61 0.85 -9.16
CA ASN A 31 16.48 -0.13 -9.77
C ASN A 31 16.49 0.05 -11.30
N PRO A 32 17.30 -0.70 -12.07
CA PRO A 32 17.34 -0.53 -13.52
C PRO A 32 16.02 -0.73 -14.27
N ARG A 33 14.98 -1.30 -13.63
CA ARG A 33 13.63 -1.45 -14.19
C ARG A 33 12.72 -0.24 -13.90
N GLY A 34 13.16 0.68 -13.05
CA GLY A 34 12.44 1.90 -12.67
C GLY A 34 12.28 2.05 -11.16
N ARG A 35 11.49 3.06 -10.77
CA ARG A 35 11.17 3.37 -9.38
C ARG A 35 9.95 2.60 -8.89
N TYR A 36 9.98 2.23 -7.62
CA TYR A 36 8.88 1.56 -6.96
C TYR A 36 8.83 1.91 -5.47
N LEU A 37 7.64 1.89 -4.90
CA LEU A 37 7.40 2.01 -3.48
C LEU A 37 7.21 0.61 -2.87
N LYS A 38 8.06 0.26 -1.92
CA LYS A 38 7.92 -0.93 -1.10
C LYS A 38 7.18 -0.58 0.18
N ILE A 39 6.04 -1.22 0.41
CA ILE A 39 5.24 -1.03 1.62
C ILE A 39 5.32 -2.32 2.42
N SER A 40 5.92 -2.25 3.62
CA SER A 40 5.99 -3.39 4.55
C SER A 40 5.16 -3.12 5.79
N GLU A 41 4.26 -4.03 6.14
CA GLU A 41 3.65 -4.07 7.47
C GLU A 41 4.42 -5.08 8.33
N LYS A 42 4.79 -4.67 9.56
CA LYS A 42 5.43 -5.52 10.56
C LYS A 42 4.60 -5.51 11.85
N THR A 43 4.28 -6.70 12.33
CA THR A 43 3.72 -6.95 13.66
C THR A 43 4.75 -7.67 14.53
N SER A 44 4.40 -8.00 15.77
CA SER A 44 5.25 -8.87 16.61
C SER A 44 5.43 -10.27 16.04
N ALA A 45 4.47 -10.76 15.24
CA ALA A 45 4.44 -12.14 14.76
C ALA A 45 4.82 -12.27 13.27
N THR A 46 4.48 -11.28 12.44
CA THR A 46 4.55 -11.40 10.98
C THR A 46 5.08 -10.13 10.32
N ARG A 47 5.62 -10.29 9.12
CA ARG A 47 5.92 -9.18 8.20
C ARG A 47 5.35 -9.50 6.83
N SER A 48 4.49 -8.64 6.32
CA SER A 48 3.95 -8.69 4.95
C SER A 48 4.53 -7.53 4.15
N THR A 49 4.62 -7.67 2.82
CA THR A 49 5.18 -6.62 1.96
C THR A 49 4.56 -6.67 0.59
N ILE A 50 4.23 -5.49 0.07
CA ILE A 50 3.83 -5.29 -1.32
C ILE A 50 4.81 -4.32 -2.00
N ILE A 51 4.87 -4.42 -3.33
CA ILE A 51 5.65 -3.52 -4.19
C ILE A 51 4.68 -2.84 -5.13
N VAL A 52 4.68 -1.51 -5.10
CA VAL A 52 3.84 -0.66 -5.95
C VAL A 52 4.76 0.09 -6.91
N PRO A 53 4.62 -0.07 -8.23
CA PRO A 53 5.33 0.78 -9.19
C PRO A 53 5.04 2.26 -8.91
N ASP A 54 6.03 3.15 -9.07
CA ASP A 54 5.92 4.58 -8.78
C ASP A 54 4.67 5.23 -9.42
N GLY A 55 4.36 4.90 -10.67
CA GLY A 55 3.18 5.40 -11.38
C GLY A 55 1.83 4.96 -10.79
N GLY A 56 1.78 3.88 -10.00
CA GLY A 56 0.57 3.39 -9.34
C GLY A 56 0.33 4.00 -7.95
N VAL A 57 1.31 4.69 -7.37
CA VAL A 57 1.20 5.26 -6.01
C VAL A 57 0.09 6.30 -5.91
N VAL A 58 -0.15 7.07 -6.98
CA VAL A 58 -1.23 8.06 -7.04
C VAL A 58 -2.61 7.42 -6.83
N TRP A 59 -2.84 6.23 -7.38
CA TRP A 59 -4.11 5.52 -7.22
C TRP A 59 -4.32 5.03 -5.78
N PHE A 60 -3.25 4.61 -5.09
CA PHE A 60 -3.34 4.27 -3.67
C PHE A 60 -3.73 5.50 -2.83
N HIS A 61 -3.16 6.66 -3.13
CA HIS A 61 -3.53 7.92 -2.48
C HIS A 61 -5.01 8.26 -2.71
N ASP A 62 -5.51 8.13 -3.94
CA ASP A 62 -6.93 8.40 -4.26
C ASP A 62 -7.88 7.46 -3.51
N ILE A 63 -7.53 6.18 -3.42
CA ILE A 63 -8.29 5.18 -2.66
C ILE A 63 -8.27 5.50 -1.16
N PHE A 64 -7.11 5.83 -0.58
CA PHE A 64 -7.05 6.21 0.83
C PHE A 64 -7.87 7.47 1.12
N ASN A 65 -7.79 8.49 0.25
CA ASN A 65 -8.64 9.67 0.38
C ASN A 65 -10.12 9.32 0.29
N TYR A 66 -10.51 8.46 -0.65
CA TYR A 66 -11.88 7.97 -0.71
C TYR A 66 -12.32 7.35 0.61
N PHE A 67 -11.51 6.48 1.21
CA PHE A 67 -11.83 5.86 2.50
C PHE A 67 -11.89 6.86 3.64
N VAL A 68 -10.96 7.81 3.73
CA VAL A 68 -10.98 8.86 4.75
C VAL A 68 -12.29 9.66 4.66
N ASN A 69 -12.68 10.06 3.45
CA ASN A 69 -13.90 10.85 3.24
C ASN A 69 -15.19 10.02 3.37
N THR A 70 -15.14 8.71 3.14
CA THR A 70 -16.30 7.81 3.26
C THR A 70 -16.51 7.32 4.69
N VAL A 71 -15.46 7.25 5.53
CA VAL A 71 -15.62 6.84 6.94
C VAL A 71 -16.41 7.86 7.77
N GLU A 72 -16.50 9.12 7.31
CA GLU A 72 -17.30 10.19 7.95
C GLU A 72 -18.76 10.29 7.47
N GLN A 73 -19.14 9.61 6.38
CA GLN A 73 -20.49 9.60 5.83
C GLN A 73 -20.93 8.15 5.66
N GLU A 74 -21.98 7.69 6.33
CA GLU A 74 -22.60 6.38 6.04
C GLU A 74 -23.00 6.32 4.55
N ALA A 75 -22.12 5.84 3.68
CA ALA A 75 -22.32 5.95 2.24
C ALA A 75 -21.92 4.67 1.53
N VAL A 76 -22.95 3.85 1.32
CA VAL A 76 -23.38 3.32 0.02
C VAL A 76 -22.24 2.93 -0.92
N SER A 77 -22.15 1.61 -1.12
CA SER A 77 -21.46 0.90 -2.19
C SER A 77 -21.49 1.66 -3.52
N LYS A 78 -20.41 2.38 -3.80
CA LYS A 78 -20.04 2.79 -5.16
C LYS A 78 -18.74 2.09 -5.49
N GLU A 79 -18.81 1.17 -6.44
CA GLU A 79 -17.65 0.60 -7.10
C GLU A 79 -16.78 1.76 -7.63
N LEU A 80 -15.57 1.91 -7.10
CA LEU A 80 -14.57 2.80 -7.71
C LEU A 80 -14.18 2.19 -9.05
N GLN A 81 -14.84 2.64 -10.12
CA GLN A 81 -14.38 2.38 -11.48
C GLN A 81 -13.16 3.28 -11.71
N LEU A 82 -11.98 2.78 -11.34
CA LEU A 82 -10.72 3.38 -11.78
C LEU A 82 -10.60 3.15 -13.28
N ASP A 83 -10.65 4.21 -14.08
CA ASP A 83 -10.67 4.15 -15.55
C ASP A 83 -9.37 3.48 -16.06
N THR A 84 -9.46 2.16 -16.27
CA THR A 84 -8.32 1.32 -16.63
C THR A 84 -8.21 1.26 -18.15
N LYS A 85 -7.92 2.39 -18.79
CA LYS A 85 -7.48 2.43 -20.20
C LYS A 85 -5.95 2.43 -20.33
N VAL A 86 -5.29 1.61 -19.52
CA VAL A 86 -3.86 1.33 -19.60
C VAL A 86 -3.69 -0.18 -19.76
N PRO A 87 -2.84 -0.68 -20.68
CA PRO A 87 -2.63 -2.13 -20.84
C PRO A 87 -2.25 -2.69 -19.47
N LEU A 88 -3.05 -3.65 -19.00
CA LEU A 88 -3.06 -4.12 -17.61
C LEU A 88 -1.63 -4.29 -17.06
N PRO A 89 -1.26 -3.61 -15.96
CA PRO A 89 -0.11 -4.04 -15.20
C PRO A 89 -0.37 -5.47 -14.71
N VAL A 90 0.67 -6.31 -14.71
CA VAL A 90 0.63 -7.74 -14.33
C VAL A 90 0.15 -7.96 -12.88
N LEU A 91 -0.01 -6.89 -12.09
CA LEU A 91 -0.40 -6.92 -10.69
C LEU A 91 -1.68 -6.11 -10.48
N VAL A 92 -2.74 -6.80 -10.09
CA VAL A 92 -4.01 -6.20 -9.68
C VAL A 92 -4.06 -6.17 -8.15
N PHE A 93 -4.35 -5.01 -7.58
CA PHE A 93 -4.62 -4.84 -6.16
C PHE A 93 -6.13 -4.76 -5.96
N TYR A 94 -6.65 -5.55 -5.02
CA TYR A 94 -8.03 -5.47 -4.56
C TYR A 94 -8.03 -4.80 -3.20
N PHE A 95 -8.98 -3.90 -2.99
CA PHE A 95 -9.14 -3.15 -1.75
C PHE A 95 -10.54 -3.37 -1.22
N ASP A 96 -10.64 -3.98 -0.05
CA ASP A 96 -11.92 -4.28 0.59
C ASP A 96 -11.97 -3.74 2.02
N VAL A 97 -13.16 -3.34 2.47
CA VAL A 97 -13.38 -3.03 3.89
C VAL A 97 -13.66 -4.33 4.63
N GLY A 98 -12.77 -4.69 5.53
CA GLY A 98 -12.97 -5.73 6.52
C GLY A 98 -13.48 -5.16 7.84
N GLU A 99 -14.21 -5.97 8.59
CA GLU A 99 -14.58 -5.69 9.96
C GLU A 99 -14.32 -6.91 10.82
N ASN A 100 -13.75 -6.71 12.01
CA ASN A 100 -13.57 -7.77 13.00
C ASN A 100 -13.79 -7.21 14.41
N LYS A 101 -13.61 -8.06 15.44
CA LYS A 101 -13.81 -7.66 16.85
C LYS A 101 -12.93 -6.48 17.31
N ARG A 102 -11.90 -6.11 16.55
CA ARG A 102 -10.98 -4.99 16.80
C ARG A 102 -11.35 -3.73 16.01
N GLY A 103 -12.40 -3.78 15.20
CA GLY A 103 -12.89 -2.67 14.39
C GLY A 103 -12.78 -2.93 12.89
N ARG A 104 -12.99 -1.84 12.13
CA ARG A 104 -12.92 -1.82 10.66
C ARG A 104 -11.48 -1.63 10.20
N PHE A 105 -11.12 -2.23 9.08
CA PHE A 105 -9.80 -2.13 8.47
C PHE A 105 -9.88 -2.26 6.95
N LEU A 106 -8.92 -1.68 6.24
CA LEU A 106 -8.74 -1.86 4.81
C LEU A 106 -7.87 -3.10 4.58
N LYS A 107 -8.28 -3.99 3.67
CA LYS A 107 -7.57 -5.22 3.29
C LYS A 107 -7.20 -5.19 1.82
#